data_AF-A0A2E3TRR8-F1
#
_entry.id   AF-A0A2E3TRR8-F1
#
_cell.length_a   1.000
_cell.length_b   1.000
_cell.length_c   1.000
_cell.angle_alpha   90.00
_cell.angle_beta   90.00
_cell.angle_gamma   90.00
#
_symmetry.space_group_name_H-M   'P 1'
#
loop_
_entity.id
_entity.type
_entity.pdbx_description
1 polymer ?
#
loop_
_entity_poly.entity_id
_entity_poly.type
_entity_poly.pdbx_seq_one_letter_code
_entity_poly.pdbx_strand_id
1 'polypeptide(L)'
;MVMSFFSKRESGLDHIVAQAVGMLGNARHSFDLATLALLTNTDTAAVEADIRETDERINNMEQQLRAELVVHVTVQGSTDIGSVLGMILLLKKIERIGDQATNVLDLAESGVRLAGEPDTEAMLAERGLISTMFGEAADLLSEPDVERTEEFAERVLAVIAEHQAKIESYLHSDRPGREVVPRAIYYRYLKRIVANLLGIVRTAAEPLPPANQPDDKDD
;
A
#
# COMPACT_ATOMS: atom_id res chain seq x y z
N MET A 1 13.91 5.03 -27.05
CA MET A 1 13.16 3.79 -27.32
C MET A 1 13.43 2.87 -26.12
N VAL A 2 12.67 3.06 -25.03
CA VAL A 2 12.86 2.31 -23.79
C VAL A 2 12.15 0.98 -23.99
N MET A 3 12.93 -0.09 -24.03
CA MET A 3 12.44 -1.43 -24.32
C MET A 3 11.44 -1.85 -23.24
N SER A 4 10.25 -2.23 -23.71
CA SER A 4 9.24 -2.98 -22.98
C SER A 4 9.88 -4.26 -22.41
N PHE A 5 10.35 -4.20 -21.16
CA PHE A 5 10.85 -5.36 -20.42
C PHE A 5 9.73 -6.34 -20.00
N PHE A 6 8.47 -5.99 -20.22
CA PHE A 6 7.32 -6.82 -19.85
C PHE A 6 6.65 -7.61 -20.98
N SER A 7 7.08 -7.50 -22.24
CA SER A 7 6.38 -8.20 -23.35
C SER A 7 6.62 -9.71 -23.40
N LYS A 8 7.49 -10.25 -22.54
CA LYS A 8 7.64 -11.69 -22.30
C LYS A 8 7.53 -11.99 -20.81
N ARG A 9 6.33 -11.85 -20.24
CA ARG A 9 6.04 -12.51 -18.96
C ARG A 9 6.03 -14.02 -19.23
N GLU A 10 6.94 -14.76 -18.60
CA GLU A 10 6.79 -16.22 -18.50
C GLU A 10 5.58 -16.51 -17.61
N SER A 11 4.81 -17.58 -17.90
CA SER A 11 3.51 -17.84 -17.27
C SER A 11 3.55 -17.95 -15.73
N GLY A 12 4.74 -18.11 -15.13
CA GLY A 12 4.94 -18.16 -13.68
C GLY A 12 4.80 -16.79 -13.00
N LEU A 13 5.31 -15.70 -13.60
CA LEU A 13 5.23 -14.37 -12.99
C LEU A 13 3.82 -13.75 -13.10
N ASP A 14 3.08 -14.09 -14.15
CA ASP A 14 1.68 -13.67 -14.32
C ASP A 14 0.77 -14.16 -13.20
N HIS A 15 0.97 -15.41 -12.75
CA HIS A 15 0.25 -15.94 -11.60
C HIS A 15 0.51 -15.11 -10.34
N ILE A 16 1.76 -14.74 -10.10
CA ILE A 16 2.16 -13.98 -8.91
C ILE A 16 1.58 -12.56 -8.95
N VAL A 17 1.57 -11.91 -10.12
CA VAL A 17 0.90 -10.61 -10.31
C VAL A 17 -0.59 -10.72 -9.98
N ALA A 18 -1.28 -11.74 -10.50
CA ALA A 18 -2.71 -11.94 -10.22
C ALA A 18 -3.00 -12.15 -8.73
N GLN A 19 -2.15 -12.91 -8.03
CA GLN A 19 -2.26 -13.09 -6.58
C GLN A 19 -1.97 -11.79 -5.82
N ALA A 20 -0.96 -11.01 -6.25
CA ALA A 20 -0.64 -9.72 -5.66
C ALA A 20 -1.78 -8.69 -5.81
N VAL A 21 -2.48 -8.67 -6.96
CA VAL A 21 -3.70 -7.88 -7.15
C VAL A 21 -4.79 -8.29 -6.15
N GLY A 22 -4.98 -9.60 -5.94
CA GLY A 22 -5.89 -10.11 -4.91
C GLY A 22 -5.51 -9.70 -3.49
N MET A 23 -4.21 -9.73 -3.16
CA MET A 23 -3.69 -9.25 -1.87
C MET A 23 -3.96 -7.74 -1.69
N LEU A 24 -3.83 -6.93 -2.75
CA LEU A 24 -4.11 -5.51 -2.68
C LEU A 24 -5.60 -5.22 -2.46
N GLY A 25 -6.49 -6.03 -3.06
CA GLY A 25 -7.92 -6.01 -2.79
C GLY A 25 -8.25 -6.35 -1.32
N ASN A 26 -7.59 -7.37 -0.76
CA ASN A 26 -7.69 -7.71 0.66
C ASN A 26 -7.23 -6.54 1.55
N ALA A 27 -6.09 -5.92 1.21
CA ALA A 27 -5.56 -4.78 1.96
C ALA A 27 -6.51 -3.56 1.91
N ARG A 28 -7.13 -3.30 0.76
CA ARG A 28 -8.17 -2.27 0.61
C ARG A 28 -9.37 -2.55 1.50
N HIS A 29 -9.84 -3.80 1.56
CA HIS A 29 -10.95 -4.22 2.41
C HIS A 29 -10.67 -3.93 3.89
N SER A 30 -9.51 -4.37 4.40
CA SER A 30 -9.10 -4.09 5.78
C SER A 30 -8.98 -2.59 6.05
N PHE A 31 -8.40 -1.82 5.13
CA PHE A 31 -8.32 -0.36 5.22
C PHE A 31 -9.71 0.28 5.32
N ASP A 32 -10.63 -0.12 4.45
CA ASP A 32 -11.97 0.44 4.36
C ASP A 32 -12.78 0.14 5.63
N LEU A 33 -12.67 -1.06 6.20
CA LEU A 33 -13.32 -1.43 7.47
C LEU A 33 -12.70 -0.72 8.67
N ALA A 34 -11.37 -0.73 8.80
CA ALA A 34 -10.67 -0.13 9.94
C ALA A 34 -10.94 1.38 10.03
N THR A 35 -10.87 2.08 8.89
CA THR A 35 -11.17 3.51 8.83
C THR A 35 -12.64 3.81 9.08
N LEU A 36 -13.57 2.97 8.62
CA LEU A 36 -14.98 3.12 8.94
C LEU A 36 -15.23 2.98 10.45
N ALA A 37 -14.61 1.99 11.10
CA ALA A 37 -14.71 1.78 12.54
C ALA A 37 -14.17 2.97 13.35
N LEU A 38 -13.10 3.62 12.89
CA LEU A 38 -12.53 4.78 13.57
C LEU A 38 -13.34 6.07 13.36
N LEU A 39 -13.86 6.29 12.15
CA LEU A 39 -14.48 7.55 11.71
C LEU A 39 -16.02 7.57 11.86
N THR A 40 -16.63 6.43 12.18
CA THR A 40 -18.09 6.32 12.34
C THR A 40 -18.42 5.64 13.67
N ASN A 41 -19.72 5.44 13.95
CA ASN A 41 -20.19 4.69 15.11
C ASN A 41 -20.23 3.17 14.87
N THR A 42 -19.46 2.66 13.91
CA THR A 42 -19.36 1.22 13.67
C THR A 42 -18.66 0.54 14.85
N ASP A 43 -19.24 -0.56 15.35
CA ASP A 43 -18.64 -1.33 16.43
C ASP A 43 -17.37 -2.03 15.95
N THR A 44 -16.27 -1.83 16.66
CA THR A 44 -14.97 -2.46 16.34
C THR A 44 -15.07 -3.97 16.42
N ALA A 45 -15.84 -4.51 17.38
CA ALA A 45 -16.04 -5.96 17.54
C ALA A 45 -16.76 -6.59 16.33
N ALA A 46 -17.49 -5.81 15.53
CA ALA A 46 -18.18 -6.30 14.34
C ALA A 46 -17.25 -6.48 13.13
N VAL A 47 -16.09 -5.82 13.11
CA VAL A 47 -15.14 -5.83 11.99
C VAL A 47 -13.78 -6.42 12.36
N GLU A 48 -13.50 -6.59 13.65
CA GLU A 48 -12.23 -7.05 14.21
C GLU A 48 -11.73 -8.35 13.57
N ALA A 49 -12.54 -9.40 13.64
CA ALA A 49 -12.17 -10.72 13.15
C ALA A 49 -11.85 -10.69 11.65
N ASP A 50 -12.67 -10.01 10.85
CA ASP A 50 -12.48 -9.89 9.40
C ASP A 50 -11.15 -9.18 9.06
N ILE A 51 -10.85 -8.06 9.74
CA ILE A 51 -9.59 -7.33 9.52
C ILE A 51 -8.38 -8.18 9.88
N ARG A 52 -8.40 -8.83 11.06
CA ARG A 52 -7.27 -9.64 11.56
C ARG A 52 -7.06 -10.91 10.73
N GLU A 53 -8.13 -11.62 10.38
CA GLU A 53 -8.05 -12.79 9.49
C GLU A 53 -7.58 -12.39 8.07
N THR A 54 -8.00 -11.22 7.58
CA THR A 54 -7.54 -10.71 6.29
C THR A 54 -6.05 -10.35 6.31
N ASP A 55 -5.54 -9.76 7.40
CA ASP A 55 -4.11 -9.49 7.56
C ASP A 55 -3.28 -10.79 7.64
N GLU A 56 -3.74 -11.78 8.41
CA GLU A 56 -3.11 -13.11 8.44
C GLU A 56 -3.08 -13.78 7.06
N ARG A 57 -4.17 -13.65 6.29
CA ARG A 57 -4.23 -14.14 4.90
C ARG A 57 -3.19 -13.43 4.03
N ILE A 58 -3.06 -12.10 4.12
CA ILE A 58 -2.04 -11.33 3.38
C ILE A 58 -0.64 -11.79 3.77
N ASN A 59 -0.36 -11.97 5.07
CA ASN A 59 0.93 -12.44 5.59
C ASN A 59 1.31 -13.83 5.07
N ASN A 60 0.34 -14.75 5.04
CA ASN A 60 0.55 -16.11 4.54
C ASN A 60 0.77 -16.13 3.02
N MET A 61 -0.02 -15.36 2.25
CA MET A 61 0.16 -15.23 0.81
C MET A 61 1.52 -14.60 0.47
N GLU A 62 1.93 -13.57 1.20
CA GLU A 62 3.25 -12.93 1.03
C GLU A 62 4.38 -13.95 1.19
N GLN A 63 4.35 -14.76 2.26
CA GLN A 63 5.35 -15.79 2.52
C GLN A 63 5.35 -16.88 1.44
N GLN A 64 4.17 -17.34 1.03
CA GLN A 64 4.02 -18.36 0.01
C GLN A 64 4.58 -17.88 -1.34
N LEU A 65 4.15 -16.72 -1.82
CA LEU A 65 4.58 -16.17 -3.11
C LEU A 65 6.08 -15.83 -3.10
N ARG A 66 6.62 -15.37 -1.97
CA ARG A 66 8.07 -15.18 -1.82
C ARG A 66 8.83 -16.49 -1.98
N ALA A 67 8.34 -17.59 -1.40
CA ALA A 67 8.96 -18.90 -1.57
C ALA A 67 8.90 -19.39 -3.03
N GLU A 68 7.76 -19.20 -3.71
CA GLU A 68 7.60 -19.51 -5.13
C GLU A 68 8.59 -18.72 -6.01
N LEU A 69 8.79 -17.43 -5.72
CA LEU A 69 9.77 -16.57 -6.39
C LEU A 69 11.22 -17.05 -6.22
N VAL A 70 11.59 -17.50 -5.01
CA VAL A 70 12.93 -18.05 -4.74
C VAL A 70 13.15 -19.36 -5.51
N VAL A 71 12.13 -20.23 -5.57
CA VAL A 71 12.17 -21.46 -6.36
C VAL A 71 12.32 -21.14 -7.85
N HIS A 72 11.57 -20.16 -8.36
CA HIS A 72 11.64 -19.73 -9.75
C HIS A 72 13.08 -19.35 -10.16
N VAL A 73 13.76 -18.50 -9.39
CA VAL A 73 15.16 -18.11 -9.65
C VAL A 73 16.11 -19.30 -9.57
N THR A 74 15.88 -20.21 -8.62
CA THR A 74 16.74 -21.38 -8.41
C THR A 74 16.66 -22.35 -9.60
N VAL A 75 15.49 -22.45 -10.24
CA VAL A 75 15.24 -23.37 -11.36
C VAL A 75 15.54 -22.74 -12.72
N GLN A 76 15.08 -21.50 -12.96
CA GLN A 76 15.19 -20.82 -14.27
C GLN A 76 16.51 -20.04 -14.43
N GLY A 77 17.28 -19.86 -13.35
CA GLY A 77 18.52 -19.10 -13.34
C GLY A 77 18.32 -17.61 -13.02
N SER A 78 19.41 -16.84 -13.01
CA SER A 78 19.42 -15.46 -12.50
C SER A 78 19.05 -14.40 -13.54
N THR A 79 18.60 -14.78 -14.74
CA THR A 79 18.24 -13.84 -15.81
C THR A 79 17.14 -12.87 -15.36
N ASP A 80 16.18 -13.35 -14.57
CA ASP A 80 15.03 -12.58 -14.09
C ASP A 80 15.16 -12.12 -12.63
N ILE A 81 16.37 -12.11 -12.07
CA ILE A 81 16.59 -11.79 -10.65
C ILE A 81 16.09 -10.40 -10.27
N GLY A 82 16.21 -9.41 -11.16
CA GLY A 82 15.72 -8.04 -10.93
C GLY A 82 14.20 -7.99 -10.78
N SER A 83 13.48 -8.64 -11.70
CA SER A 83 12.02 -8.78 -11.66
C SER A 83 11.54 -9.52 -10.42
N VAL A 84 12.23 -10.60 -10.05
CA VAL A 84 11.91 -11.40 -8.86
C VAL A 84 12.11 -10.58 -7.58
N LEU A 85 13.24 -9.89 -7.44
CA LEU A 85 13.49 -9.03 -6.28
C LEU A 85 12.47 -7.88 -6.20
N GLY A 86 12.14 -7.26 -7.35
CA GLY A 86 11.06 -6.28 -7.44
C GLY A 86 9.74 -6.83 -6.90
N MET A 87 9.36 -8.04 -7.33
CA MET A 87 8.12 -8.69 -6.87
C MET A 87 8.15 -8.99 -5.37
N ILE A 88 9.26 -9.47 -4.81
CA ILE A 88 9.40 -9.69 -3.36
C ILE A 88 9.20 -8.38 -2.58
N LEU A 89 9.82 -7.29 -3.04
CA LEU A 89 9.67 -5.97 -2.41
C LEU A 89 8.24 -5.45 -2.51
N LEU A 90 7.57 -5.70 -3.63
CA LEU A 90 6.18 -5.34 -3.87
C LEU A 90 5.23 -6.10 -2.92
N LEU A 91 5.37 -7.42 -2.82
CA LEU A 91 4.58 -8.25 -1.92
C LEU A 91 4.71 -7.80 -0.46
N LYS A 92 5.94 -7.45 -0.03
CA LYS A 92 6.18 -6.90 1.31
C LYS A 92 5.52 -5.53 1.53
N LYS A 93 5.37 -4.70 0.49
CA LYS A 93 4.64 -3.43 0.61
C LYS A 93 3.14 -3.66 0.82
N ILE A 94 2.56 -4.66 0.15
CA ILE A 94 1.15 -5.01 0.33
C ILE A 94 0.91 -5.49 1.78
N GLU A 95 1.77 -6.35 2.30
CA GLU A 95 1.73 -6.75 3.71
C GLU A 95 1.81 -5.56 4.67
N ARG A 96 2.71 -4.61 4.42
CA ARG A 96 2.81 -3.40 5.25
C ARG A 96 1.55 -2.56 5.26
N ILE A 97 0.76 -2.60 4.17
CA ILE A 97 -0.53 -1.92 4.11
C ILE A 97 -1.55 -2.65 4.99
N GLY A 98 -1.58 -3.99 4.95
CA GLY A 98 -2.38 -4.81 5.88
C GLY A 98 -2.08 -4.46 7.33
N ASP A 99 -0.79 -4.45 7.71
CA ASP A 99 -0.34 -4.03 9.03
C ASP A 99 -0.81 -2.61 9.37
N GLN A 100 -0.74 -1.65 8.44
CA GLN A 100 -1.25 -0.30 8.70
C GLN A 100 -2.77 -0.28 8.93
N ALA A 101 -3.55 -1.12 8.24
CA ALA A 101 -4.99 -1.22 8.47
C ALA A 101 -5.29 -1.78 9.87
N THR A 102 -4.57 -2.81 10.31
CA THR A 102 -4.66 -3.33 11.67
C THR A 102 -4.28 -2.26 12.70
N ASN A 103 -3.24 -1.47 12.45
CA ASN A 103 -2.88 -0.35 13.32
C ASN A 103 -3.98 0.72 13.44
N VAL A 104 -4.78 0.94 12.37
CA VAL A 104 -5.96 1.84 12.42
C VAL A 104 -7.08 1.22 13.27
N LEU A 105 -7.30 -0.09 13.17
CA LEU A 105 -8.24 -0.81 14.04
C LEU A 105 -7.80 -0.72 15.51
N ASP A 106 -6.54 -0.99 15.81
CA ASP A 106 -5.98 -0.93 17.17
C ASP A 106 -6.15 0.48 17.78
N LEU A 107 -6.00 1.53 16.95
CA LEU A 107 -6.30 2.89 17.37
C LEU A 107 -7.77 3.03 17.79
N ALA A 108 -8.72 2.50 17.02
CA ALA A 108 -10.14 2.51 17.38
C ALA A 108 -10.42 1.66 18.64
N GLU A 109 -9.83 0.48 18.78
CA GLU A 109 -9.99 -0.39 19.95
C GLU A 109 -9.43 0.22 21.24
N SER A 110 -8.43 1.10 21.14
CA SER A 110 -7.88 1.85 22.28
C SER A 110 -8.87 2.87 22.89
N GLY A 111 -10.07 2.98 22.33
CA GLY A 111 -11.12 3.89 22.77
C GLY A 111 -11.15 5.23 22.02
N VAL A 112 -10.28 5.40 21.01
CA VAL A 112 -10.36 6.56 20.11
C VAL A 112 -11.60 6.43 19.25
N ARG A 113 -12.37 7.52 19.18
CA ARG A 113 -13.48 7.71 18.25
C ARG A 113 -13.32 9.09 17.63
N LEU A 114 -13.27 9.13 16.30
CA LEU A 114 -13.21 10.37 15.54
C LEU A 114 -14.54 10.64 14.83
N ALA A 115 -15.62 9.99 15.26
CA ALA A 115 -16.96 10.14 14.73
C ALA A 115 -17.64 11.39 15.31
N GLY A 116 -18.27 12.20 14.46
CA GLY A 116 -18.99 13.42 14.87
C GLY A 116 -18.08 14.58 15.28
N GLU A 117 -16.78 14.45 15.08
CA GLU A 117 -15.82 15.51 15.26
C GLU A 117 -15.87 16.50 14.08
N PRO A 118 -15.43 17.76 14.25
CA PRO A 118 -15.50 18.77 13.19
C PRO A 118 -14.79 18.39 11.88
N ASP A 119 -13.79 17.51 11.95
CA ASP A 119 -12.99 17.04 10.81
C ASP A 119 -13.40 15.66 10.27
N THR A 120 -14.40 14.99 10.86
CA THR A 120 -14.82 13.65 10.42
C THR A 120 -15.19 13.59 8.93
N GLU A 121 -15.93 14.58 8.43
CA GLU A 121 -16.37 14.62 7.02
C GLU A 121 -15.17 14.70 6.07
N ALA A 122 -14.19 15.54 6.38
CA ALA A 122 -12.96 15.64 5.60
C ALA A 122 -12.15 14.34 5.61
N MET A 123 -12.08 13.67 6.77
CA MET A 123 -11.40 12.37 6.90
C MET A 123 -12.12 11.25 6.12
N LEU A 124 -13.45 11.26 6.07
CA LEU A 124 -14.24 10.33 5.26
C LEU A 124 -14.04 10.57 3.75
N ALA A 125 -13.96 11.84 3.32
CA ALA A 125 -13.67 12.18 1.93
C ALA A 125 -12.26 11.69 1.53
N GLU A 126 -11.27 11.92 2.38
CA GLU A 126 -9.89 11.45 2.16
C GLU A 126 -9.80 9.92 2.16
N ARG A 127 -10.51 9.23 3.04
CA ARG A 127 -10.67 7.76 2.99
C ARG A 127 -11.19 7.31 1.62
N GLY A 128 -12.22 7.97 1.09
CA GLY A 128 -12.79 7.64 -0.23
C GLY A 128 -11.78 7.82 -1.37
N LEU A 129 -10.98 8.90 -1.31
CA LEU A 129 -9.88 9.13 -2.25
C LEU A 129 -8.85 8.00 -2.19
N ILE A 130 -8.38 7.64 -0.98
CA ILE A 130 -7.39 6.58 -0.79
C ILE A 130 -7.95 5.22 -1.25
N SER A 131 -9.20 4.89 -0.93
CA SER A 131 -9.87 3.67 -1.41
C SER A 131 -9.91 3.61 -2.95
N THR A 132 -10.07 4.76 -3.62
CA THR A 132 -9.97 4.83 -5.09
C THR A 132 -8.55 4.58 -5.58
N MET A 133 -7.53 5.14 -4.90
CA MET A 133 -6.12 4.90 -5.22
C MET A 133 -5.72 3.42 -5.10
N PHE A 134 -6.34 2.65 -4.19
CA PHE A 134 -6.15 1.20 -4.14
C PHE A 134 -6.59 0.50 -5.42
N GLY A 135 -7.77 0.86 -5.94
CA GLY A 135 -8.29 0.29 -7.20
C GLY A 135 -7.38 0.61 -8.37
N GLU A 136 -6.96 1.86 -8.48
CA GLU A 136 -6.04 2.29 -9.53
C GLU A 136 -4.66 1.62 -9.43
N ALA A 137 -4.13 1.46 -8.21
CA ALA A 137 -2.88 0.73 -8.00
C ALA A 137 -2.99 -0.75 -8.39
N ALA A 138 -4.17 -1.38 -8.20
CA ALA A 138 -4.43 -2.74 -8.64
C ALA A 138 -4.46 -2.85 -10.17
N ASP A 139 -5.09 -1.87 -10.84
CA ASP A 139 -5.12 -1.80 -12.30
C ASP A 139 -3.71 -1.61 -12.87
N LEU A 140 -2.91 -0.69 -12.31
CA LEU A 140 -1.52 -0.43 -12.73
C LEU A 140 -0.56 -1.57 -12.39
N LEU A 141 -0.85 -2.35 -11.35
CA LEU A 141 -0.10 -3.56 -11.06
C LEU A 141 -0.36 -4.66 -12.10
N SER A 142 -1.63 -4.81 -12.51
CA SER A 142 -2.02 -5.79 -13.52
C SER A 142 -1.49 -5.40 -14.91
N GLU A 143 -1.70 -4.15 -15.29
CA GLU A 143 -1.37 -3.56 -16.58
C GLU A 143 -0.54 -2.27 -16.38
N PRO A 144 0.79 -2.41 -16.22
CA PRO A 144 1.68 -1.28 -16.04
C PRO A 144 1.71 -0.35 -17.25
N ASP A 145 1.57 0.93 -16.99
CA ASP A 145 1.64 2.00 -17.97
C ASP A 145 2.46 3.16 -17.40
N VAL A 146 3.44 3.65 -18.15
CA VAL A 146 4.42 4.65 -17.66
C VAL A 146 3.75 5.99 -17.40
N GLU A 147 2.89 6.45 -18.32
CA GLU A 147 2.23 7.76 -18.21
C GLU A 147 1.25 7.77 -17.04
N ARG A 148 0.38 6.75 -16.96
CA ARG A 148 -0.55 6.59 -15.84
C ARG A 148 0.16 6.39 -14.50
N THR A 149 1.33 5.75 -14.50
CA THR A 149 2.15 5.59 -13.28
C THR A 149 2.65 6.94 -12.78
N GLU A 150 3.12 7.82 -13.66
CA GLU A 150 3.57 9.15 -13.27
C GLU A 150 2.40 10.05 -12.80
N GLU A 151 1.25 9.98 -13.48
CA GLU A 151 0.03 10.68 -13.03
C GLU A 151 -0.46 10.19 -11.66
N PHE A 152 -0.38 8.89 -11.40
CA PHE A 152 -0.67 8.31 -10.09
C PHE A 152 0.36 8.77 -9.05
N ALA A 153 1.65 8.79 -9.42
CA ALA A 153 2.72 9.21 -8.53
C ALA A 153 2.57 10.67 -8.09
N GLU A 154 2.27 11.58 -9.01
CA GLU A 154 2.05 13.00 -8.69
C GLU A 154 0.93 13.18 -7.67
N ARG A 155 -0.23 12.53 -7.90
CA ARG A 155 -1.37 12.60 -6.97
C ARG A 155 -1.06 11.99 -5.61
N VAL A 156 -0.39 10.84 -5.56
CA VAL A 156 -0.03 10.21 -4.28
C VAL A 156 0.99 11.04 -3.51
N LEU A 157 1.98 11.64 -4.19
CA LEU A 157 2.96 12.52 -3.56
C LEU A 157 2.31 13.78 -2.96
N ALA A 158 1.30 14.35 -3.64
CA ALA A 158 0.51 15.45 -3.10
C ALA A 158 -0.22 15.03 -1.81
N VAL A 159 -0.85 13.85 -1.79
CA VAL A 159 -1.51 13.30 -0.59
C VAL A 159 -0.51 13.07 0.54
N ILE A 160 0.68 12.52 0.25
CA ILE A 160 1.75 12.32 1.25
C ILE A 160 2.18 13.65 1.87
N ALA A 161 2.31 14.70 1.05
CA ALA A 161 2.68 16.03 1.51
C ALA A 161 1.58 16.64 2.38
N GLU A 162 0.32 16.52 1.99
CA GLU A 162 -0.82 16.99 2.79
C GLU A 162 -0.88 16.28 4.15
N HIS A 163 -0.74 14.95 4.17
CA HIS A 163 -0.74 14.19 5.41
C HIS A 163 0.44 14.58 6.31
N GLN A 164 1.62 14.84 5.74
CA GLN A 164 2.76 15.33 6.50
C GLN A 164 2.47 16.69 7.15
N ALA A 165 1.86 17.62 6.41
CA ALA A 165 1.48 18.93 6.93
C ALA A 165 0.44 18.79 8.06
N LYS A 166 -0.53 17.88 7.93
CA LYS A 166 -1.50 17.59 9.01
C LYS A 166 -0.80 17.06 10.26
N ILE A 167 0.10 16.09 10.13
CA ILE A 167 0.90 15.56 11.26
C ILE A 167 1.68 16.69 11.95
N GLU A 168 2.35 17.55 11.19
CA GLU A 168 3.11 18.68 11.72
C GLU A 168 2.21 19.70 12.43
N SER A 169 1.03 19.99 11.87
CA SER A 169 0.06 20.88 12.51
C SER A 169 -0.42 20.36 13.87
N TYR A 170 -0.65 19.05 13.99
CA TYR A 170 -1.05 18.43 15.26
C TYR A 170 0.10 18.37 16.28
N LEU A 171 1.33 18.19 15.81
CA LEU A 171 2.52 18.17 16.66
C LEU A 171 2.77 19.52 17.34
N HIS A 172 2.44 20.62 16.67
CA HIS A 172 2.66 21.99 17.15
C HIS A 172 1.38 22.68 17.65
N SER A 173 0.29 21.93 17.82
CA SER A 173 -1.00 22.47 18.26
C SER A 173 -1.10 22.61 19.78
N ASP A 174 -1.70 23.70 20.25
CA ASP A 174 -2.01 23.93 21.68
C ASP A 174 -3.27 23.17 22.17
N ARG A 175 -4.01 22.50 21.27
CA ARG A 175 -5.17 21.67 21.63
C ARG A 175 -4.78 20.49 22.52
N PRO A 176 -5.70 19.97 23.36
CA PRO A 176 -5.41 18.84 24.24
C PRO A 176 -4.85 17.61 23.50
N GLY A 177 -3.82 16.98 24.07
CA GLY A 177 -3.15 15.81 23.46
C GLY A 177 -4.12 14.68 23.09
N ARG A 178 -5.16 14.43 23.91
CA ARG A 178 -6.20 13.44 23.63
C ARG A 178 -6.97 13.68 22.32
N GLU A 179 -6.98 14.92 21.83
CA GLU A 179 -7.63 15.28 20.57
C GLU A 179 -6.67 15.20 19.38
N VAL A 180 -5.43 15.69 19.55
CA VAL A 180 -4.48 15.84 18.42
C VAL A 180 -3.60 14.62 18.19
N VAL A 181 -3.25 13.88 19.24
CA VAL A 181 -2.38 12.69 19.12
C VAL A 181 -3.05 11.60 18.26
N PRO A 182 -4.32 11.23 18.47
CA PRO A 182 -4.96 10.22 17.62
C PRO A 182 -5.04 10.63 16.15
N ARG A 183 -5.25 11.92 15.87
CA ARG A 183 -5.27 12.46 14.50
C ARG A 183 -3.88 12.37 13.86
N ALA A 184 -2.83 12.79 14.56
CA ALA A 184 -1.45 12.67 14.06
C ALA A 184 -1.08 11.20 13.77
N ILE A 185 -1.47 10.28 14.65
CA ILE A 185 -1.25 8.84 14.46
C ILE A 185 -2.03 8.33 13.24
N TYR A 186 -3.30 8.69 13.11
CA TYR A 186 -4.13 8.33 11.96
C TYR A 186 -3.51 8.79 10.63
N TYR A 187 -3.16 10.06 10.49
CA TYR A 187 -2.54 10.59 9.27
C TYR A 187 -1.17 9.97 9.00
N ARG A 188 -0.44 9.55 10.04
CA ARG A 188 0.81 8.78 9.88
C ARG A 188 0.56 7.41 9.27
N TYR A 189 -0.48 6.69 9.70
CA TYR A 189 -0.85 5.39 9.11
C TYR A 189 -1.30 5.57 7.66
N LEU A 190 -2.18 6.53 7.38
CA LEU A 190 -2.60 6.84 6.02
C LEU A 190 -1.41 7.18 5.11
N LYS A 191 -0.48 8.02 5.58
CA LYS A 191 0.73 8.39 4.83
C LYS A 191 1.57 7.15 4.48
N ARG A 192 1.69 6.19 5.40
CA ARG A 192 2.41 4.93 5.15
C ARG A 192 1.66 4.05 4.14
N ILE A 193 0.33 4.02 4.18
CA ILE A 193 -0.49 3.27 3.21
C ILE A 193 -0.25 3.82 1.81
N VAL A 194 -0.46 5.12 1.58
CA VAL A 194 -0.32 5.71 0.24
C VAL A 194 1.12 5.65 -0.27
N ALA A 195 2.13 5.77 0.60
CA ALA A 195 3.53 5.60 0.20
C ALA A 195 3.85 4.16 -0.24
N ASN A 196 3.23 3.15 0.39
CA ASN A 196 3.36 1.77 -0.06
C ASN A 196 2.62 1.53 -1.38
N LEU A 197 1.44 2.12 -1.60
CA LEU A 197 0.73 2.08 -2.90
C LEU A 197 1.62 2.63 -4.03
N LEU A 198 2.22 3.81 -3.83
CA LEU A 198 3.16 4.37 -4.79
C LEU A 198 4.35 3.45 -5.06
N GLY A 199 4.90 2.85 -3.99
CA GLY A 199 5.99 1.90 -4.12
C GLY A 199 5.61 0.65 -4.91
N ILE A 200 4.37 0.15 -4.78
CA ILE A 200 3.86 -1.00 -5.54
C ILE A 200 3.81 -0.65 -7.03
N VAL A 201 3.16 0.47 -7.37
CA VAL A 201 2.98 0.91 -8.77
C VAL A 201 4.32 1.18 -9.45
N ARG A 202 5.24 1.90 -8.79
CA ARG A 202 6.57 2.17 -9.36
C ARG A 202 7.38 0.91 -9.59
N THR A 203 7.36 -0.03 -8.65
CA THR A 203 8.07 -1.31 -8.80
C THR A 203 7.46 -2.17 -9.91
N ALA A 204 6.16 -2.05 -10.17
CA ALA A 204 5.51 -2.74 -11.29
C ALA A 204 5.86 -2.10 -12.65
N ALA A 205 5.98 -0.78 -12.72
CA ALA A 205 6.33 -0.06 -13.95
C ALA A 205 7.81 -0.18 -14.32
N GLU A 206 8.70 -0.13 -13.33
CA GLU A 206 10.15 -0.19 -13.53
C GLU A 206 10.77 -1.19 -12.53
N PRO A 207 10.90 -2.47 -12.92
CA PRO A 207 11.58 -3.48 -12.12
C PRO A 207 13.06 -3.10 -11.93
N LEU A 208 13.68 -3.61 -10.85
CA LEU A 208 15.09 -3.34 -10.56
C LEU A 208 15.96 -3.64 -11.79
N PRO A 209 16.86 -2.73 -12.19
CA PRO A 209 17.72 -2.96 -13.34
C PRO A 209 18.56 -4.24 -13.13
N PRO A 210 18.79 -5.02 -14.18
CA PRO A 210 19.60 -6.23 -14.08
C PRO A 210 21.02 -5.86 -13.63
N ALA A 211 21.65 -6.72 -12.83
CA ALA A 211 22.97 -6.47 -12.22
C ALA A 211 24.11 -6.18 -13.23
N ASN A 212 23.89 -6.40 -14.53
CA ASN A 212 24.85 -6.19 -15.60
C ASN A 212 24.60 -4.92 -16.43
N GLN A 213 23.70 -4.03 -16.00
CA GLN A 213 23.55 -2.73 -16.66
C GLN A 213 24.74 -1.84 -16.25
N PRO A 214 25.62 -1.43 -17.20
CA PRO A 214 26.69 -0.50 -16.87
C PRO A 214 26.08 0.80 -16.34
N ASP A 215 26.67 1.36 -15.28
CA ASP A 215 26.33 2.69 -14.78
C ASP A 215 26.50 3.67 -15.95
N ASP A 216 25.39 4.13 -16.51
CA ASP A 216 25.38 5.24 -17.47
C ASP A 216 25.55 6.53 -16.66
N LYS A 217 26.77 6.68 -16.13
CA LYS A 217 27.30 7.87 -15.49
C LYS A 217 28.66 8.17 -16.11
N ASP A 218 28.61 8.57 -17.37
CA ASP A 218 29.61 9.42 -18.00
C ASP A 218 28.86 10.36 -18.95
N ASP A 219 28.46 11.53 -18.43
CA ASP A 219 28.53 12.86 -19.06
C ASP A 219 27.94 13.95 -18.14
#